data_AF-A0A5D2VZ26-F1
#
_entry.id   AF-A0A5D2VZ26-F1
#
_cell.length_a   1.000
_cell.length_b   1.000
_cell.length_c   1.000
_cell.angle_alpha   90.00
_cell.angle_beta   90.00
_cell.angle_gamma   90.00
#
_symmetry.space_group_name_H-M   'P 1'
#
loop_
_entity.id
_entity.type
_entity.pdbx_description
1 polymer ?
#
loop_
_entity_poly.entity_id
_entity_poly.type
_entity_poly.pdbx_seq_one_letter_code
_entity_poly.pdbx_strand_id
1 'polypeptide(L)'
;MLTFRFEKLMMQEAETISEFYSKLYDLSNQAIALREDYSNTKLIRKVLRSRLEKFSIEVTTIDKAMDHESLTIDELIYLLQTF
;
A
#
# COMPACT_ATOMS: atom_id res chain seq x y z
N MET A 1 5.16 16.18 -9.38
CA MET A 1 5.55 14.97 -10.13
C MET A 1 4.94 13.75 -9.43
N LEU A 2 4.51 12.74 -10.17
CA LEU A 2 3.75 11.60 -9.64
C LEU A 2 4.47 10.87 -8.49
N THR A 3 5.77 10.67 -8.66
CA THR A 3 6.71 10.15 -7.65
C THR A 3 6.66 10.91 -6.33
N PHE A 4 6.57 12.25 -6.33
CA PHE A 4 6.46 13.03 -5.09
C PHE A 4 5.14 12.76 -4.35
N ARG A 5 4.02 12.62 -5.09
CA ARG A 5 2.71 12.29 -4.51
C ARG A 5 2.74 10.89 -3.90
N PHE A 6 3.38 9.94 -4.57
CA PHE A 6 3.56 8.58 -4.06
C PHE A 6 4.44 8.55 -2.81
N GLU A 7 5.60 9.21 -2.82
CA GLU A 7 6.49 9.27 -1.65
C GLU A 7 5.82 9.94 -0.43
N LYS A 8 5.01 10.97 -0.65
CA LYS A 8 4.26 11.65 0.42
C LYS A 8 2.95 10.99 0.81
N LEU A 9 2.48 9.98 0.07
CA LEU A 9 1.24 9.30 0.40
C LEU A 9 1.38 8.60 1.76
N MET A 10 0.53 8.96 2.71
CA MET A 10 0.44 8.36 4.04
C MET A 10 -1.04 8.21 4.37
N MET A 11 -1.39 7.13 5.07
CA MET A 11 -2.76 6.93 5.53
C MET A 11 -3.07 7.93 6.64
N GLN A 12 -4.25 8.54 6.58
CA GLN A 12 -4.70 9.45 7.63
C GLN A 12 -5.39 8.68 8.76
N GLU A 13 -5.37 9.21 9.99
CA GLU A 13 -6.02 8.56 11.13
C GLU A 13 -7.53 8.35 10.92
N ALA A 14 -8.22 9.30 10.28
CA ALA A 14 -9.66 9.20 10.02
C ALA A 14 -10.00 8.38 8.77
N GLU A 15 -9.00 8.02 7.97
CA GLU A 15 -9.17 7.29 6.72
C GLU A 15 -9.31 5.79 6.99
N THR A 16 -10.07 5.11 6.13
CA THR A 16 -10.18 3.64 6.10
C THR A 16 -9.13 3.04 5.16
N ILE A 17 -8.79 1.77 5.35
CA ILE A 17 -7.82 1.08 4.48
C ILE A 17 -8.30 1.09 3.02
N SER A 18 -9.60 0.92 2.78
CA SER A 18 -10.19 0.95 1.45
C SER A 18 -10.02 2.31 0.75
N GLU A 19 -10.18 3.42 1.48
CA GLU A 19 -9.97 4.77 0.95
C GLU A 19 -8.48 5.02 0.64
N PHE A 20 -7.60 4.61 1.56
CA PHE A 20 -6.16 4.70 1.36
C PHE A 20 -5.71 3.88 0.13
N TYR A 21 -6.24 2.66 0.00
CA TYR A 21 -5.96 1.79 -1.12
C TYR A 21 -6.45 2.36 -2.44
N SER A 22 -7.66 2.95 -2.46
CA SER A 22 -8.18 3.61 -3.67
C SER A 22 -7.24 4.72 -4.13
N LYS A 23 -6.68 5.52 -3.22
CA LYS A 23 -5.68 6.56 -3.55
C LYS A 23 -4.38 5.96 -4.10
N LEU A 24 -3.93 4.84 -3.55
CA LEU A 24 -2.74 4.13 -4.02
C LEU A 24 -2.97 3.56 -5.43
N TYR A 25 -4.14 2.98 -5.68
CA TYR A 25 -4.56 2.42 -6.95
C TYR A 25 -4.71 3.51 -8.04
N ASP A 26 -5.26 4.67 -7.67
CA ASP A 26 -5.30 5.81 -8.58
C ASP A 26 -3.91 6.30 -8.98
N LEU A 27 -2.95 6.27 -8.04
CA LEU A 27 -1.56 6.64 -8.32
C LEU A 27 -0.86 5.58 -9.18
N SER A 28 -1.07 4.29 -8.95
CA SER A 28 -0.49 3.23 -9.79
C SER A 28 -1.05 3.28 -11.21
N ASN A 29 -2.35 3.54 -11.37
CA ASN A 29 -2.97 3.73 -12.69
C ASN A 29 -2.40 4.94 -13.44
N GLN A 30 -2.21 6.06 -12.74
CA GLN A 30 -1.53 7.23 -13.32
C GLN A 30 -0.07 6.93 -13.68
N ALA A 31 0.64 6.11 -12.91
CA ALA A 31 2.00 5.70 -13.20
C ALA A 31 2.10 4.82 -14.45
N ILE A 32 1.19 3.85 -14.59
CA ILE A 32 1.08 2.99 -15.79
C ILE A 32 0.88 3.86 -17.04
N ALA A 33 0.01 4.87 -16.97
CA ALA A 33 -0.20 5.82 -18.06
C ALA A 33 1.08 6.61 -18.44
N LEU A 34 1.99 6.80 -17.48
CA LEU A 34 3.27 7.47 -17.65
C LEU A 34 4.43 6.50 -17.97
N ARG A 35 4.16 5.20 -18.15
CA ARG A 35 5.16 4.12 -18.30
C ARG A 35 6.16 4.06 -17.14
N GLU A 36 5.77 4.55 -15.96
CA GLU A 36 6.56 4.36 -14.74
C GLU A 36 6.22 3.00 -14.13
N ASP A 37 7.26 2.23 -13.77
CA ASP A 37 7.08 0.92 -13.15
C ASP A 37 6.74 1.06 -11.65
N TYR A 38 5.53 0.64 -11.32
CA TYR A 38 5.02 0.47 -9.96
C TYR A 38 4.63 -0.99 -9.75
N SER A 39 5.65 -1.84 -9.68
CA SER A 39 5.49 -3.25 -9.33
C SER A 39 4.76 -3.45 -7.99
N ASN A 40 4.07 -4.58 -7.84
CA ASN A 40 3.36 -4.94 -6.61
C ASN A 40 4.23 -4.81 -5.37
N THR A 41 5.49 -5.25 -5.44
CA THR A 41 6.45 -5.11 -4.33
C THR A 41 6.67 -3.65 -3.92
N LYS A 42 6.68 -2.71 -4.88
CA LYS A 42 6.83 -1.28 -4.59
C LYS A 42 5.59 -0.71 -3.91
N LEU A 43 4.40 -1.14 -4.34
CA LEU A 43 3.13 -0.76 -3.72
C LEU A 43 2.99 -1.33 -2.30
N ILE A 44 3.32 -2.61 -2.11
CA ILE A 44 3.29 -3.29 -0.81
C ILE A 44 4.23 -2.58 0.16
N ARG A 45 5.49 -2.35 -0.22
CA ARG A 45 6.44 -1.59 0.58
C ARG A 45 5.93 -0.19 0.91
N LYS A 46 5.18 0.44 0.01
CA LYS A 46 4.58 1.75 0.27
C LYS A 46 3.50 1.66 1.34
N VAL A 47 2.60 0.67 1.28
CA VAL A 47 1.57 0.43 2.30
C VAL A 47 2.18 0.12 3.67
N LEU A 48 3.19 -0.75 3.71
CA LEU A 48 3.89 -1.10 4.96
C LEU A 48 4.63 0.11 5.56
N ARG A 49 5.13 1.03 4.72
CA ARG A 49 5.82 2.26 5.16
C ARG A 49 4.90 3.42 5.50
N SER A 50 3.71 3.49 4.89
CA SER A 50 2.67 4.43 5.34
C SER A 50 2.23 3.95 6.70
N ARG A 51 2.76 4.58 7.76
CA ARG A 51 2.49 4.23 9.16
C ARG A 51 1.00 4.04 9.41
N LEU A 52 0.54 2.81 9.28
CA LEU A 52 -0.76 2.34 9.68
C LEU A 52 -0.72 2.19 11.20
N GLU A 53 -0.72 3.28 11.95
CA GLU A 53 -0.58 3.20 13.42
C GLU A 53 -1.67 2.29 14.03
N LYS A 54 -2.87 2.31 13.42
CA LYS A 54 -4.00 1.44 13.74
C LYS A 54 -3.77 -0.04 13.46
N PHE A 55 -2.92 -0.37 12.48
CA PHE A 55 -2.67 -1.75 12.04
C PHE A 55 -1.21 -2.15 12.26
N SER A 56 -0.51 -1.49 13.18
CA SER A 56 0.94 -1.64 13.35
C SER A 56 1.35 -3.07 13.75
N ILE A 57 0.48 -3.78 14.47
CA ILE A 57 0.70 -5.16 14.90
C ILE A 57 0.47 -6.14 13.74
N GLU A 58 -0.60 -5.93 13.00
CA GLU A 58 -1.04 -6.71 11.84
C GLU A 58 -0.03 -6.56 10.71
N VAL A 59 0.38 -5.33 10.40
CA VAL A 59 1.43 -5.00 9.42
C VAL A 59 2.75 -5.68 9.78
N THR A 60 3.16 -5.63 11.05
CA THR A 60 4.39 -6.30 11.50
C THR A 60 4.29 -7.83 11.40
N THR A 61 3.08 -8.37 11.59
CA THR A 61 2.83 -9.81 11.47
C THR A 61 2.89 -10.25 10.01
N ILE A 62 2.27 -9.49 9.11
CA ILE A 62 2.30 -9.74 7.66
C ILE A 62 3.71 -9.60 7.10
N ASP A 63 4.44 -8.54 7.47
CA ASP A 63 5.84 -8.31 7.06
C ASP A 63 6.79 -9.45 7.50
N LYS A 64 6.50 -10.08 8.65
CA LYS A 64 7.28 -11.23 9.14
C LYS A 64 6.82 -12.58 8.59
N ALA A 65 5.53 -12.72 8.26
CA ALA A 65 4.94 -14.00 7.87
C ALA A 65 4.90 -14.21 6.35
N MET A 66 4.90 -13.13 5.56
CA MET A 66 4.67 -13.21 4.12
C MET A 66 5.90 -12.78 3.32
N ASP A 67 6.17 -13.55 2.27
CA ASP A 67 7.26 -13.25 1.34
C ASP A 67 6.84 -12.15 0.37
N HIS A 68 7.58 -11.05 0.32
CA HIS A 68 7.23 -9.83 -0.44
C HIS A 68 7.28 -10.00 -1.97
N GLU A 69 7.76 -11.15 -2.45
CA GLU A 69 7.86 -11.48 -3.88
C GLU A 69 6.61 -12.18 -4.44
N SER A 70 5.82 -12.85 -3.59
CA SER A 70 4.62 -13.58 -4.01
C SER A 70 3.31 -12.88 -3.68
N LEU A 71 3.32 -11.96 -2.71
CA LEU A 71 2.14 -11.25 -2.27
C LEU A 71 1.70 -10.20 -3.30
N THR A 72 0.40 -10.17 -3.57
CA THR A 72 -0.23 -9.09 -4.34
C THR A 72 -0.73 -7.99 -3.42
N ILE A 73 -0.85 -6.78 -3.96
CA ILE A 73 -1.39 -5.65 -3.20
C ILE A 73 -2.85 -5.90 -2.79
N ASP A 74 -3.63 -6.60 -3.62
CA ASP A 74 -5.02 -6.96 -3.33
C ASP A 74 -5.13 -7.93 -2.14
N GLU A 75 -4.24 -8.93 -2.06
CA GLU A 75 -4.18 -9.85 -0.91
C GLU A 75 -3.80 -9.13 0.39
N LEU A 76 -2.85 -8.20 0.32
CA LEU A 76 -2.48 -7.39 1.48
C LEU A 76 -3.68 -6.59 2.01
N ILE A 77 -4.44 -5.97 1.12
CA ILE A 77 -5.62 -5.19 1.49
C ILE A 77 -6.71 -6.07 2.04
N TYR A 78 -6.96 -7.24 1.44
CA TYR A 78 -7.91 -8.20 1.96
C TYR A 78 -7.56 -8.64 3.38
N LEU A 79 -6.28 -8.97 3.64
CA LEU A 79 -5.80 -9.31 4.98
C LEU A 79 -6.06 -8.17 5.95
N LEU A 80 -5.64 -6.95 5.60
CA LEU A 80 -5.78 -5.78 6.48
C LEU A 80 -7.25 -5.34 6.70
N GLN A 81 -8.16 -5.64 5.76
CA GLN A 81 -9.60 -5.41 5.91
C GLN A 81 -10.30 -6.46 6.79
N THR A 82 -9.71 -7.66 6.89
CA THR A 82 -10.29 -8.79 7.62
C THR A 82 -9.99 -8.72 9.12
N PHE A 83 -8.95 -7.96 9.52
CA PHE A 83 -8.62 -7.66 10.92
C PHE A 83 -9.45 -6.48 11.44
#